data_AF-A0A453T4G4-F1
#
_entry.id   AF-A0A453T4G4-F1
#
_cell.length_a   1.000
_cell.length_b   1.000
_cell.length_c   1.000
_cell.angle_alpha   90.00
_cell.angle_beta   90.00
_cell.angle_gamma   90.00
#
_symmetry.space_group_name_H-M   'P 1'
#
loop_
_entity.id
_entity.type
_entity.pdbx_description
1 polymer ?
#
loop_
_entity_poly.entity_id
_entity_poly.type
_entity_poly.pdbx_seq_one_letter_code
_entity_poly.pdbx_strand_id
1 'polypeptide(L)'
;MGVYLSTPKTEKLSEDGENDQLKFGLSSMQGWRASMEDAHSALLDIDEDTSFFGVFDGHGGKVVAKFCAKYLHREVLKSEVYLAGDLGAAVHGAFFRMDEMMRGQRGWRELQALGDKINQFTGMIEGLIWSPRGSDSNDRHDDWAFEEGPHSDFSGPTCGSTACVAMIRNSQLVVANAGDSRCVISRNGQVCNAYPCSMFNM
;
A
#
# COMPACT_ATOMS: atom_id res chain seq x y z
N MET A 1 14.07 8.88 21.13
CA MET A 1 12.65 9.29 21.22
C MET A 1 12.44 10.36 20.17
N GLY A 2 11.46 10.16 19.27
CA GLY A 2 11.22 11.07 18.15
C GLY A 2 10.70 12.44 18.59
N VAL A 3 10.76 13.41 17.69
CA VAL A 3 10.26 14.77 17.92
C VAL A 3 8.73 14.73 17.95
N TYR A 4 8.14 15.02 19.10
CA TYR A 4 6.70 15.18 19.26
C TYR A 4 6.31 16.64 19.05
N LEU A 5 5.12 16.86 18.46
CA LEU A 5 4.50 18.19 18.41
C LEU A 5 4.02 18.61 19.81
N SER A 6 3.89 19.92 20.04
CA SER A 6 3.31 20.45 21.29
C SER A 6 1.81 20.17 21.42
N THR A 7 1.12 20.04 20.29
CA THR A 7 -0.28 19.67 20.17
C THR A 7 -0.45 18.67 19.02
N PRO A 8 -1.37 17.70 19.12
CA PRO A 8 -1.59 16.76 18.03
C PRO A 8 -2.27 17.46 16.86
N LYS A 9 -1.88 17.07 15.63
CA LYS A 9 -2.68 17.34 14.43
C LYS A 9 -3.86 16.38 14.40
N THR A 10 -5.07 16.91 14.56
CA THR A 10 -6.30 16.12 14.68
C THR A 10 -7.15 16.13 13.42
N GLU A 11 -6.67 16.76 12.35
CA GLU A 11 -7.28 16.73 11.04
C GLU A 11 -7.37 15.28 10.55
N LYS A 12 -8.56 14.88 10.10
CA LYS A 12 -8.81 13.55 9.57
C LYS A 12 -8.94 13.60 8.08
N LEU A 13 -8.29 12.67 7.41
CA LEU A 13 -8.52 12.38 6.01
C LEU A 13 -9.29 11.07 5.95
N SER A 14 -10.56 11.18 5.61
CA SER A 14 -11.52 10.09 5.59
C SER A 14 -12.05 9.88 4.19
N GLU A 15 -12.23 8.62 3.82
CA GLU A 15 -12.80 8.21 2.55
C GLU A 15 -13.68 6.99 2.76
N ASP A 16 -14.64 6.81 1.87
CA ASP A 16 -15.55 5.69 1.84
C ASP A 16 -15.92 5.37 0.39
N GLY A 17 -16.43 4.16 0.18
CA GLY A 17 -16.85 3.71 -1.14
C GLY A 17 -17.56 2.37 -1.07
N GLU A 18 -18.24 2.02 -2.16
CA GLU A 18 -18.95 0.75 -2.31
C GLU A 18 -18.95 0.26 -3.75
N ASN A 19 -18.98 -1.06 -3.93
CA ASN A 19 -19.36 -1.74 -5.16
C ASN A 19 -20.51 -2.71 -4.85
N ASP A 20 -20.87 -3.57 -5.80
CA ASP A 20 -21.99 -4.50 -5.64
C ASP A 20 -21.76 -5.56 -4.53
N GLN A 21 -20.52 -5.76 -4.09
CA GLN A 21 -20.14 -6.80 -3.13
C GLN A 21 -19.73 -6.25 -1.76
N LEU A 22 -19.08 -5.08 -1.73
CA LEU A 22 -18.39 -4.57 -0.54
C LEU A 22 -18.66 -3.08 -0.33
N LYS A 23 -18.56 -2.67 0.92
CA LYS A 23 -18.46 -1.26 1.33
C LYS A 23 -17.23 -1.09 2.20
N PHE A 24 -16.54 0.03 2.06
CA PHE A 24 -15.40 0.37 2.92
C PHE A 24 -15.54 1.79 3.47
N GLY A 25 -14.86 2.02 4.59
CA GLY A 25 -14.60 3.34 5.14
C GLY A 25 -13.21 3.34 5.76
N LEU A 26 -12.48 4.43 5.59
CA LEU A 26 -11.15 4.63 6.15
C LEU A 26 -10.99 6.03 6.72
N SER A 27 -10.07 6.19 7.66
CA SER A 27 -9.69 7.48 8.21
C SER A 27 -8.23 7.43 8.66
N SER A 28 -7.48 8.50 8.38
CA SER A 28 -6.09 8.65 8.79
C SER A 28 -5.88 10.00 9.47
N MET A 29 -4.95 10.06 10.43
CA MET A 29 -4.69 11.24 11.26
C MET A 29 -3.24 11.20 11.77
N GLN A 30 -2.49 12.30 11.60
CA GLN A 30 -1.07 12.38 11.98
C GLN A 30 -0.85 12.31 13.50
N GLY A 31 -1.74 12.93 14.28
CA GLY A 31 -1.62 12.96 15.74
C GLY A 31 -0.37 13.72 16.20
N TRP A 32 0.38 13.13 17.13
CA TRP A 32 1.50 13.78 17.83
C TRP A 32 2.84 13.75 17.08
N ARG A 33 2.93 12.99 15.98
CA ARG A 33 4.17 12.84 15.21
C ARG A 33 4.47 14.11 14.43
N ALA A 34 5.75 14.38 14.20
CA ALA A 34 6.18 15.52 13.37
C ALA A 34 5.78 15.35 11.88
N SER A 35 5.79 14.11 11.39
CA SER A 35 5.42 13.72 10.02
C SER A 35 4.34 12.64 10.04
N MET A 36 3.45 12.67 9.03
CA MET A 36 2.59 11.54 8.68
C MET A 36 3.37 10.59 7.76
N GLU A 37 3.68 9.39 8.26
CA GLU A 37 4.46 8.38 7.52
C GLU A 37 3.60 7.23 6.98
N ASP A 38 2.38 7.06 7.49
CA ASP A 38 1.48 6.02 7.01
C ASP A 38 0.91 6.33 5.62
N ALA A 39 0.58 5.27 4.91
CA ALA A 39 -0.19 5.27 3.67
C ALA A 39 -1.21 4.13 3.67
N HIS A 40 -2.16 4.17 2.73
CA HIS A 40 -3.15 3.12 2.59
C HIS A 40 -3.54 2.92 1.11
N SER A 41 -4.16 1.77 0.83
CA SER A 41 -4.86 1.49 -0.42
C SER A 41 -6.26 1.00 -0.09
N ALA A 42 -7.28 1.53 -0.75
CA ALA A 42 -8.64 1.03 -0.69
C ALA A 42 -9.21 1.01 -2.11
N LEU A 43 -9.12 -0.16 -2.74
CA LEU A 43 -9.45 -0.37 -4.14
C LEU A 43 -10.54 -1.43 -4.22
N LEU A 44 -11.75 -1.02 -4.58
CA LEU A 44 -12.89 -1.92 -4.71
C LEU A 44 -12.73 -2.85 -5.91
N ASP A 45 -12.19 -2.34 -7.02
CA ASP A 45 -12.10 -3.08 -8.26
C ASP A 45 -10.66 -2.94 -8.81
N ILE A 46 -9.81 -3.92 -8.49
CA ILE A 46 -8.48 -4.04 -9.12
C ILE A 46 -8.52 -4.90 -10.39
N ASP A 47 -9.55 -5.73 -10.51
CA ASP A 47 -10.02 -6.39 -11.74
C ASP A 47 -11.54 -6.60 -11.65
N GLU A 48 -12.10 -7.54 -12.41
CA GLU A 48 -13.55 -7.79 -12.47
C GLU A 48 -14.16 -8.31 -11.17
N ASP A 49 -13.39 -9.03 -10.35
CA ASP A 49 -13.92 -9.78 -9.20
C ASP A 49 -13.09 -9.63 -7.92
N THR A 50 -12.09 -8.75 -7.91
CA THR A 50 -11.12 -8.60 -6.83
C THR A 50 -11.04 -7.18 -6.27
N SER A 51 -11.13 -7.08 -4.95
CA SER A 51 -10.86 -5.88 -4.16
C SER A 51 -9.55 -5.99 -3.38
N PHE A 52 -8.88 -4.87 -3.18
CA PHE A 52 -7.59 -4.79 -2.48
C PHE A 52 -7.60 -3.65 -1.44
N PHE A 53 -7.26 -4.00 -0.21
CA PHE A 53 -7.11 -3.06 0.90
C PHE A 53 -5.74 -3.22 1.54
N GLY A 54 -5.10 -2.12 1.90
CA GLY A 54 -3.77 -2.15 2.50
C GLY A 54 -3.54 -0.99 3.46
N VAL A 55 -2.85 -1.26 4.57
CA VAL A 55 -2.32 -0.26 5.51
C VAL A 55 -0.81 -0.44 5.58
N PHE A 56 -0.09 0.68 5.44
CA PHE A 56 1.36 0.72 5.38
C PHE A 56 1.87 1.74 6.40
N ASP A 57 2.55 1.29 7.45
CA ASP A 57 3.09 2.14 8.51
C ASP A 57 4.55 2.46 8.20
N GLY A 58 4.84 3.69 7.78
CA GLY A 58 6.18 4.12 7.37
C GLY A 58 7.09 4.39 8.57
N HIS A 59 8.36 4.02 8.47
CA HIS A 59 9.34 4.20 9.52
C HIS A 59 10.64 4.78 8.97
N GLY A 60 11.03 5.94 9.50
CA GLY A 60 12.23 6.66 9.06
C GLY A 60 12.00 7.43 7.75
N GLY A 61 10.74 7.58 7.34
CA GLY A 61 10.35 8.21 6.10
C GLY A 61 9.08 7.57 5.50
N LYS A 62 8.29 8.38 4.82
CA LYS A 62 6.99 7.99 4.25
C LYS A 62 7.05 7.37 2.84
N VAL A 63 8.20 7.43 2.19
CA VAL A 63 8.30 7.12 0.74
C VAL A 63 8.07 5.64 0.45
N VAL A 64 8.53 4.73 1.32
CA VAL A 64 8.29 3.29 1.17
C VAL A 64 6.83 2.94 1.39
N ALA A 65 6.18 3.49 2.42
CA ALA A 65 4.74 3.29 2.65
C ALA A 65 3.90 3.71 1.43
N LYS A 66 4.22 4.87 0.84
CA LYS A 66 3.59 5.36 -0.39
C LYS A 66 3.90 4.49 -1.60
N PHE A 67 5.13 3.98 -1.72
CA PHE A 67 5.53 3.08 -2.79
C PHE A 67 4.71 1.78 -2.72
N CYS A 68 4.57 1.20 -1.53
CA CYS A 68 3.71 0.03 -1.28
C CYS A 68 2.25 0.30 -1.66
N ALA A 69 1.67 1.42 -1.20
CA ALA A 69 0.30 1.80 -1.52
C ALA A 69 0.05 1.98 -3.03
N LYS A 70 1.06 2.43 -3.77
CA LYS A 70 0.96 2.70 -5.21
C LYS A 70 1.14 1.46 -6.08
N TYR A 71 2.03 0.54 -5.72
CA TYR A 71 2.47 -0.52 -6.63
C TYR A 71 2.12 -1.94 -6.20
N LEU A 72 1.93 -2.22 -4.91
CA LEU A 72 1.81 -3.60 -4.44
C LEU A 72 0.65 -4.37 -5.11
N HIS A 73 -0.54 -3.76 -5.20
CA HIS A 73 -1.69 -4.36 -5.89
C HIS A 73 -1.43 -4.61 -7.39
N ARG A 74 -0.64 -3.76 -8.05
CA ARG A 74 -0.31 -3.91 -9.48
C ARG A 74 0.62 -5.08 -9.72
N GLU A 75 1.60 -5.27 -8.85
CA GLU A 75 2.54 -6.39 -8.94
C GLU A 75 1.86 -7.73 -8.63
N VAL A 76 0.82 -7.73 -7.79
CA VAL A 76 -0.04 -8.90 -7.62
C VAL A 76 -0.72 -9.28 -8.95
N LEU A 77 -1.35 -8.31 -9.64
CA LEU A 77 -2.05 -8.56 -10.92
C LEU A 77 -1.12 -9.03 -12.05
N LYS A 78 0.16 -8.63 -12.03
CA LYS A 78 1.17 -9.06 -13.02
C LYS A 78 1.64 -10.50 -12.81
N SER A 79 1.40 -11.09 -11.64
CA SER A 79 1.90 -12.43 -11.32
C SER A 79 1.16 -13.51 -12.10
N GLU A 80 1.88 -14.40 -12.77
CA GLU A 80 1.28 -15.59 -13.41
C GLU A 80 0.53 -16.47 -12.38
N VAL A 81 0.99 -16.46 -11.13
CA VAL A 81 0.38 -17.20 -10.02
C VAL A 81 -0.98 -16.62 -9.64
N TYR A 82 -1.15 -15.30 -9.80
CA TYR A 82 -2.45 -14.64 -9.63
C TYR A 82 -3.44 -15.08 -10.70
N LEU A 83 -2.98 -15.12 -11.95
CA LEU A 83 -3.79 -15.58 -13.09
C LEU A 83 -4.19 -17.05 -12.96
N ALA A 84 -3.34 -17.88 -12.32
CA ALA A 84 -3.65 -19.25 -11.96
C ALA A 84 -4.64 -19.39 -10.78
N GLY A 85 -5.02 -18.29 -10.13
CA GLY A 85 -6.00 -18.24 -9.05
C GLY A 85 -5.44 -18.37 -7.63
N ASP A 86 -4.12 -18.49 -7.46
CA ASP A 86 -3.49 -18.57 -6.13
C ASP A 86 -3.13 -17.16 -5.62
N LEU A 87 -4.11 -16.54 -4.96
CA LEU A 87 -3.98 -15.20 -4.38
C LEU A 87 -2.91 -15.13 -3.30
N GLY A 88 -2.76 -16.19 -2.50
CA GLY A 88 -1.83 -16.24 -1.38
C GLY A 88 -0.38 -16.23 -1.86
N ALA A 89 -0.06 -17.09 -2.83
CA ALA A 89 1.27 -17.11 -3.44
C ALA A 89 1.54 -15.86 -4.27
N ALA A 90 0.52 -15.30 -4.95
CA ALA A 90 0.66 -14.05 -5.70
C ALA A 90 1.02 -12.86 -4.80
N VAL A 91 0.29 -12.66 -3.69
CA VAL A 91 0.60 -11.57 -2.76
C VAL A 91 1.94 -11.78 -2.06
N HIS A 92 2.28 -13.02 -1.70
CA HIS A 92 3.59 -13.34 -1.14
C HIS A 92 4.73 -12.99 -2.10
N GLY A 93 4.62 -13.38 -3.38
CA GLY A 93 5.61 -13.03 -4.41
C GLY A 93 5.71 -11.53 -4.64
N ALA A 94 4.58 -10.82 -4.60
CA ALA A 94 4.54 -9.37 -4.74
C ALA A 94 5.33 -8.65 -3.63
N PHE A 95 5.32 -9.13 -2.38
CA PHE A 95 6.11 -8.52 -1.30
C PHE A 95 7.61 -8.53 -1.61
N PHE A 96 8.16 -9.65 -2.06
CA PHE A 96 9.57 -9.73 -2.47
C PHE A 96 9.84 -8.84 -3.69
N ARG A 97 8.89 -8.84 -4.64
CA ARG A 97 9.00 -8.01 -5.84
C ARG A 97 9.08 -6.52 -5.51
N MET A 98 8.29 -6.06 -4.53
CA MET A 98 8.34 -4.67 -4.07
C MET A 98 9.72 -4.29 -3.53
N ASP A 99 10.34 -5.16 -2.73
CA ASP A 99 11.69 -4.94 -2.19
C ASP A 99 12.74 -4.86 -3.31
N GLU A 100 12.62 -5.69 -4.35
CA GLU A 100 13.49 -5.60 -5.53
C GLU A 100 13.29 -4.31 -6.31
N MET A 101 12.03 -3.91 -6.55
CA MET A 101 11.68 -2.73 -7.35
C MET A 101 12.20 -1.43 -6.76
N MET A 102 12.36 -1.37 -5.43
CA MET A 102 12.88 -0.21 -4.72
C MET A 102 14.40 -0.04 -4.88
N ARG A 103 15.10 -0.99 -5.50
CA ARG A 103 16.56 -0.95 -5.72
C ARG A 103 16.89 -0.47 -7.13
N GLY A 104 18.16 -0.09 -7.31
CA GLY A 104 18.68 0.39 -8.58
C GLY A 104 18.11 1.73 -9.03
N GLN A 105 18.45 2.09 -10.28
CA GLN A 105 18.23 3.43 -10.82
C GLN A 105 16.75 3.83 -10.83
N ARG A 106 15.87 2.92 -11.25
CA ARG A 106 14.44 3.18 -11.40
C ARG A 106 13.75 3.30 -10.04
N GLY A 107 14.05 2.37 -9.12
CA GLY A 107 13.55 2.43 -7.75
C GLY A 107 13.95 3.74 -7.07
N TRP A 108 15.21 4.16 -7.22
CA TRP A 108 15.69 5.44 -6.70
C TRP A 108 14.90 6.64 -7.23
N ARG A 109 14.69 6.74 -8.56
CA ARG A 109 13.93 7.85 -9.16
C ARG A 109 12.49 7.90 -8.67
N GLU A 110 11.84 6.74 -8.59
CA GLU A 110 10.44 6.69 -8.16
C GLU A 110 10.29 7.07 -6.68
N LEU A 111 11.17 6.56 -5.81
CA LEU A 111 11.20 6.92 -4.40
C LEU A 111 11.48 8.42 -4.21
N GLN A 112 12.39 9.00 -5.01
CA GLN A 112 12.64 10.44 -5.02
C GLN A 112 11.40 11.22 -5.47
N ALA A 113 10.75 10.81 -6.56
CA ALA A 113 9.53 11.46 -7.05
C ALA A 113 8.38 11.40 -6.03
N LEU A 114 8.22 10.28 -5.33
CA LEU A 114 7.27 10.14 -4.22
C LEU A 114 7.64 11.03 -3.02
N GLY A 115 8.93 11.27 -2.80
CA GLY A 115 9.50 12.21 -1.84
C GLY A 115 9.26 13.69 -2.23
N ASP A 116 9.51 14.06 -3.48
CA ASP A 116 9.47 15.46 -3.95
C ASP A 116 8.04 15.98 -4.17
N LYS A 117 7.10 15.11 -4.55
CA LYS A 117 5.67 15.45 -4.56
C LYS A 117 5.19 15.98 -3.21
N ILE A 118 5.89 15.70 -2.11
CA ILE A 118 5.60 16.28 -0.79
C ILE A 118 6.09 17.72 -0.69
N ASN A 119 7.30 18.05 -1.15
CA ASN A 119 7.86 19.39 -1.02
C ASN A 119 7.06 20.42 -1.82
N GLN A 120 6.53 20.02 -2.98
CA GLN A 120 5.65 20.87 -3.78
C GLN A 120 4.24 21.01 -3.17
N PHE A 121 3.76 19.97 -2.48
CA PHE A 121 2.45 19.94 -1.83
C PHE A 121 2.43 20.62 -0.46
N THR A 122 3.55 20.68 0.27
CA THR A 122 3.68 21.45 1.52
C THR A 122 3.43 22.95 1.35
N GLY A 123 3.43 23.48 0.11
CA GLY A 123 3.01 24.85 -0.21
C GLY A 123 1.50 25.03 -0.50
N MET A 124 0.75 23.94 -0.71
CA MET A 124 -0.67 23.95 -1.05
C MET A 124 -1.41 22.81 -0.33
N ILE A 125 -1.64 22.98 0.98
CA ILE A 125 -2.61 22.26 1.84
C ILE A 125 -2.48 20.72 1.86
N GLU A 126 -2.10 20.16 3.02
CA GLU A 126 -1.96 18.74 3.40
C GLU A 126 -3.23 17.85 3.25
N GLY A 127 -4.05 18.00 2.20
CA GLY A 127 -5.40 17.42 2.09
C GLY A 127 -5.62 16.29 1.08
N LEU A 128 -4.60 15.85 0.33
CA LEU A 128 -4.68 14.68 -0.56
C LEU A 128 -3.64 13.65 -0.12
N ILE A 129 -3.95 12.89 0.94
CA ILE A 129 -3.32 11.57 1.08
C ILE A 129 -3.82 10.77 -0.11
N TRP A 130 -2.88 10.44 -0.98
CA TRP A 130 -3.05 9.75 -2.25
C TRP A 130 -4.04 8.58 -2.12
N SER A 131 -5.25 8.77 -2.61
CA SER A 131 -6.12 7.67 -3.02
C SER A 131 -5.97 7.46 -4.51
N PRO A 132 -5.68 6.24 -4.98
CA PRO A 132 -5.81 5.91 -6.38
C PRO A 132 -7.31 5.92 -6.69
N ARG A 133 -7.90 7.10 -6.93
CA ARG A 133 -9.20 7.16 -7.59
C ARG A 133 -9.01 6.48 -8.94
N GLY A 134 -9.77 5.41 -9.15
CA GLY A 134 -9.71 4.59 -10.35
C GLY A 134 -9.75 5.43 -11.63
N SER A 135 -9.06 4.89 -12.64
CA SER A 135 -8.91 5.41 -14.00
C SER A 135 -7.87 6.52 -14.20
N ASP A 136 -6.60 6.12 -14.20
CA ASP A 136 -5.62 6.74 -15.10
C ASP A 136 -5.21 5.68 -16.12
N SER A 137 -6.07 5.49 -17.12
CA SER A 137 -5.90 4.56 -18.24
C SER A 137 -4.86 5.11 -19.21
N ASN A 138 -3.60 5.13 -18.78
CA ASN A 138 -2.46 5.12 -19.68
C ASN A 138 -1.70 3.82 -19.44
N ASP A 139 -2.22 2.78 -20.10
CA ASP A 139 -1.60 1.47 -20.29
C ASP A 139 -0.30 1.62 -21.09
N ARG A 140 0.72 2.18 -20.44
CA ARG A 140 2.09 1.95 -20.83
C ARG A 140 2.46 0.66 -20.12
N HIS A 141 2.76 -0.38 -20.90
CA HIS A 141 3.38 -1.61 -20.44
C HIS A 141 4.48 -1.25 -19.42
N ASP A 142 4.15 -1.33 -18.12
CA ASP A 142 5.00 -0.84 -17.05
C ASP A 142 5.97 -1.96 -16.70
N ASP A 143 6.76 -2.36 -17.70
CA ASP A 143 7.87 -3.27 -17.56
C ASP A 143 8.88 -2.55 -16.68
N TRP A 144 8.96 -3.00 -15.42
CA TRP A 144 9.95 -2.54 -14.45
C TRP A 144 11.32 -3.15 -14.78
N ALA A 145 11.75 -2.96 -16.02
CA ALA A 145 12.99 -3.44 -16.57
C ALA A 145 14.18 -2.78 -15.86
N PHE A 146 15.31 -3.48 -15.87
CA PHE A 146 16.55 -2.96 -15.34
C PHE A 146 16.98 -1.73 -16.16
N GLU A 147 17.13 -0.59 -15.49
CA GLU A 147 17.62 0.64 -16.09
C GLU A 147 19.04 0.93 -15.62
N GLU A 148 19.97 1.12 -16.57
CA GLU A 148 21.30 1.64 -16.26
C GLU A 148 21.25 3.17 -16.06
N GLY A 149 21.99 3.66 -15.06
CA GLY A 149 22.09 5.09 -14.76
C GLY A 149 22.96 5.39 -13.53
N PRO A 150 23.08 6.68 -13.13
CA PRO A 150 23.94 7.13 -12.03
C PRO A 150 23.69 6.48 -10.66
N HIS A 151 22.53 5.84 -10.48
CA HIS A 151 22.06 5.22 -9.24
C HIS A 151 21.74 3.73 -9.46
N SER A 152 22.33 3.08 -10.48
CA SER A 152 22.17 1.63 -10.68
C SER A 152 22.69 0.78 -9.52
N ASP A 153 23.62 1.30 -8.72
CA ASP A 153 24.15 0.69 -7.51
C ASP A 153 23.32 0.99 -6.26
N PHE A 154 22.20 1.71 -6.39
CA PHE A 154 21.34 2.05 -5.26
C PHE A 154 20.82 0.79 -4.58
N SER A 155 21.26 0.56 -3.35
CA SER A 155 20.95 -0.66 -2.59
C SER A 155 19.52 -0.72 -2.07
N GLY A 156 18.80 0.41 -2.09
CA GLY A 156 17.46 0.58 -1.52
C GLY A 156 17.38 1.76 -0.53
N PRO A 157 16.17 2.18 -0.15
CA PRO A 157 15.96 3.29 0.77
C PRO A 157 16.43 2.99 2.20
N THR A 158 16.74 4.03 2.96
CA THR A 158 17.11 3.93 4.39
C THR A 158 15.90 3.93 5.34
N CYS A 159 14.71 4.18 4.81
CA CYS A 159 13.43 4.04 5.52
C CYS A 159 12.74 2.73 5.12
N GLY A 160 11.76 2.31 5.90
CA GLY A 160 10.96 1.12 5.62
C GLY A 160 9.47 1.35 5.83
N SER A 161 8.67 0.30 5.64
CA SER A 161 7.27 0.31 6.01
C SER A 161 6.80 -1.09 6.38
N THR A 162 5.82 -1.17 7.28
CA THR A 162 4.99 -2.37 7.41
C THR A 162 4.10 -2.51 6.18
N ALA A 163 3.51 -3.69 5.99
CA ALA A 163 2.43 -3.89 5.04
C ALA A 163 1.44 -4.92 5.58
N CYS A 164 0.21 -4.49 5.85
CA CYS A 164 -0.91 -5.35 6.19
C CYS A 164 -1.97 -5.20 5.10
N VAL A 165 -2.17 -6.23 4.29
CA VAL A 165 -3.08 -6.20 3.14
C VAL A 165 -4.13 -7.28 3.23
N ALA A 166 -5.33 -6.94 2.74
CA ALA A 166 -6.47 -7.81 2.61
C ALA A 166 -6.94 -7.78 1.15
N MET A 167 -6.96 -8.96 0.53
CA MET A 167 -7.49 -9.17 -0.80
C MET A 167 -8.77 -9.98 -0.72
N ILE A 168 -9.80 -9.51 -1.39
CA ILE A 168 -11.08 -10.19 -1.47
C ILE A 168 -11.34 -10.49 -2.93
N ARG A 169 -11.49 -11.77 -3.29
CA ARG A 169 -11.90 -12.19 -4.61
C ARG A 169 -13.07 -13.14 -4.51
N ASN A 170 -14.20 -12.78 -5.09
CA ASN A 170 -15.47 -13.49 -4.87
C ASN A 170 -15.72 -13.65 -3.35
N SER A 171 -15.86 -14.90 -2.88
CA SER A 171 -16.04 -15.22 -1.45
C SER A 171 -14.73 -15.60 -0.75
N GLN A 172 -13.57 -15.35 -1.34
CA GLN A 172 -12.27 -15.64 -0.70
C GLN A 172 -11.63 -14.37 -0.17
N LEU A 173 -11.24 -14.38 1.11
CA LEU A 173 -10.44 -13.34 1.74
C LEU A 173 -9.04 -13.90 2.04
N VAL A 174 -8.01 -13.23 1.52
CA VAL A 174 -6.61 -13.50 1.82
C VAL A 174 -6.02 -12.30 2.55
N VAL A 175 -5.33 -12.57 3.65
CA VAL A 175 -4.58 -11.55 4.40
C VAL A 175 -3.10 -11.88 4.38
N ALA A 176 -2.29 -10.90 3.99
CA ALA A 176 -0.84 -10.95 4.09
C ALA A 176 -0.33 -9.81 4.97
N ASN A 177 0.58 -10.12 5.89
CA ASN A 177 1.09 -9.16 6.85
C ASN A 177 2.60 -9.31 7.02
N ALA A 178 3.34 -8.20 6.85
CA ALA A 178 4.74 -8.06 7.21
C ALA A 178 4.93 -6.83 8.10
N GLY A 179 5.30 -7.05 9.36
CA GLY A 179 5.41 -6.01 10.38
C GLY A 179 4.38 -6.18 11.50
N ASP A 180 4.15 -5.09 12.24
CA ASP A 180 3.35 -5.05 13.47
C ASP A 180 1.97 -4.38 13.32
N SER A 181 1.62 -3.91 12.11
CA SER A 181 0.23 -3.65 11.73
C SER A 181 -0.61 -4.95 11.80
N ARG A 182 -1.95 -4.82 11.78
CA ARG A 182 -2.83 -5.97 12.00
C ARG A 182 -4.16 -5.87 11.26
N CYS A 183 -4.62 -7.01 10.73
CA CYS A 183 -5.97 -7.21 10.24
C CYS A 183 -6.76 -8.07 11.24
N VAL A 184 -8.01 -7.68 11.49
CA VAL A 184 -8.94 -8.40 12.37
C VAL A 184 -10.25 -8.59 11.62
N ILE A 185 -10.76 -9.82 11.64
CA ILE A 185 -12.01 -10.17 10.97
C ILE A 185 -13.07 -10.43 12.03
N SER A 186 -14.30 -9.95 11.79
CA SER A 186 -15.48 -10.31 12.59
C SER A 186 -16.35 -11.26 11.77
N ARG A 187 -16.61 -12.46 12.30
CA ARG A 187 -17.52 -13.44 11.69
C ARG A 187 -18.50 -13.94 12.74
N ASN A 188 -19.80 -13.86 12.47
CA ASN A 188 -20.86 -14.25 13.40
C ASN A 188 -20.72 -13.59 14.79
N GLY A 189 -20.27 -12.32 14.82
CA GLY A 189 -20.03 -11.57 16.05
C GLY A 189 -18.79 -11.99 16.85
N GLN A 190 -17.93 -12.85 16.30
CA GLN A 190 -16.69 -13.29 16.93
C GLN A 190 -15.47 -12.76 16.19
N VAL A 191 -14.41 -12.48 16.96
CA VAL A 191 -13.12 -12.05 16.42
C VAL A 191 -12.35 -13.26 15.89
N CYS A 192 -11.94 -13.17 14.63
CA CYS A 192 -11.00 -14.08 14.00
C CYS A 192 -9.71 -13.30 13.69
N ASN A 193 -8.58 -13.69 14.30
CA ASN A 193 -7.29 -13.14 13.93
C ASN A 193 -6.93 -13.63 12.53
N ALA A 194 -6.64 -12.70 11.63
CA ALA A 194 -6.04 -13.01 10.34
C ALA A 194 -4.53 -13.19 10.55
N TYR A 195 -4.05 -14.43 10.43
CA TYR A 195 -2.62 -14.74 10.49
C TYR A 195 -1.99 -14.51 9.10
N PRO A 196 -0.67 -14.33 9.00
CA PRO A 196 -0.01 -14.20 7.70
C PRO A 196 -0.37 -15.37 6.78
N CYS A 197 -0.83 -15.06 5.56
CA CYS A 197 -1.32 -16.03 4.57
C CYS A 197 -2.50 -16.89 5.05
N SER A 198 -3.41 -16.34 5.87
CA SER A 198 -4.68 -16.99 6.15
C SER A 198 -5.68 -16.75 5.03
N MET A 199 -6.27 -17.83 4.52
CA MET A 199 -7.39 -17.80 3.58
C MET A 199 -8.69 -18.07 4.33
N PHE A 200 -9.69 -17.23 4.14
CA PHE A 200 -11.02 -17.38 4.71
C PHE A 200 -12.07 -17.43 3.60
N ASN A 201 -12.95 -18.41 3.63
CA ASN A 201 -14.16 -18.40 2.80
C ASN A 201 -15.21 -17.55 3.51
N MET A 202 -15.53 -16.38 2.97
CA MET A 202 -16.59 -15.46 3.43
C MET A 202 -17.98 -16.04 3.25
#